data_AF-A0A348UT61-F1
#
_entry.id   AF-A0A348UT61-F1
#
_cell.length_a   1.000
_cell.length_b   1.000
_cell.length_c   1.000
_cell.angle_alpha   90.00
_cell.angle_beta   90.00
_cell.angle_gamma   90.00
#
_symmetry.space_group_name_H-M   'P 1'
#
loop_
_entity.id
_entity.type
_entity.pdbx_description
1 polymer ?
#
loop_
_entity_poly.entity_id
_entity_poly.type
_entity_poly.pdbx_seq_one_letter_code
_entity_poly.pdbx_strand_id
1 'polypeptide(L)'
;MGGGDLKQINNWSALHFLASLGAGGMVVTFFMYFLFWVPHPGRPIPVYADWFSHIQTASTGKQAMMLLGLSGILFFAWLHFKWLFLNFTQYRIFKANGGVKKIIGTNAHTQLMAMPLTYAMSLNICFILSALFIPGLWNVVEWLFPVSIFVFTMIGVWASRIYLDFFSLVLQSGSFDHTANNSLSQMLPSFAFSMVGVGLAAPAGMSQNTVVIGISYLLSIFFTTGALFIGLIKLIIGMNDMIKQGVSRSSLPTLWVVIPILTTAGIAAMRLSHGLHSLELGHGAPDYILLAIIFSIQIVFFLLGWSVMKRMKYFKALLNHEEDTPVTL
;
A
#
# COMPACT_ATOMS: atom_id res chain seq x y z
N MET A 1 -11.01 15.38 31.98
CA MET A 1 -9.62 15.49 31.46
C MET A 1 -9.72 16.10 30.08
N GLY A 2 -9.21 17.32 29.91
CA GLY A 2 -9.51 18.20 28.78
C GLY A 2 -9.06 17.62 27.43
N GLY A 3 -10.01 17.47 26.51
CA GLY A 3 -9.70 17.24 25.11
C GLY A 3 -9.08 18.52 24.56
N GLY A 4 -7.78 18.50 24.30
CA GLY A 4 -7.15 19.55 23.50
C GLY A 4 -7.76 19.49 22.11
N ASP A 5 -8.55 20.51 21.74
CA ASP A 5 -9.05 20.68 20.39
C ASP A 5 -7.86 20.86 19.44
N LEU A 6 -7.46 19.77 18.81
CA LEU A 6 -6.43 19.78 17.77
C LEU A 6 -6.93 20.65 16.62
N LYS A 7 -6.24 21.76 16.37
CA LYS A 7 -6.52 22.65 15.23
C LYS A 7 -6.36 21.89 13.92
N GLN A 8 -7.20 22.18 12.93
CA GLN A 8 -7.11 21.58 11.61
C GLN A 8 -5.77 21.96 10.95
N ILE A 9 -5.10 20.99 10.34
CA ILE A 9 -3.89 21.25 9.54
C ILE A 9 -4.28 22.11 8.33
N ASN A 10 -3.52 23.17 8.08
CA ASN A 10 -3.71 24.01 6.91
C ASN A 10 -3.60 23.16 5.64
N ASN A 11 -4.55 23.30 4.72
CA ASN A 11 -4.60 22.53 3.45
C ASN A 11 -4.63 21.00 3.63
N TRP A 12 -5.17 20.50 4.73
CA TRP A 12 -5.36 19.06 4.91
C TRP A 12 -6.15 18.44 3.75
N SER A 13 -5.69 17.29 3.27
CA SER A 13 -6.31 16.48 2.22
C SER A 13 -6.21 14.99 2.57
N ALA A 14 -7.06 14.17 1.95
CA ALA A 14 -7.02 12.73 2.18
C ALA A 14 -5.67 12.08 1.81
N LEU A 15 -4.87 12.71 0.96
CA LEU A 15 -3.52 12.26 0.61
C LEU A 15 -2.56 12.22 1.81
N HIS A 16 -2.85 12.92 2.91
CA HIS A 16 -2.04 12.85 4.13
C HIS A 16 -2.02 11.45 4.76
N PHE A 17 -3.02 10.60 4.47
CA PHE A 17 -2.98 9.18 4.83
C PHE A 17 -1.83 8.42 4.17
N LEU A 18 -1.26 8.94 3.06
CA LEU A 18 -0.10 8.33 2.39
C LEU A 18 1.18 8.45 3.21
N ALA A 19 1.28 9.40 4.15
CA ALA A 19 2.40 9.47 5.08
C ALA A 19 2.45 8.21 5.97
N SER A 20 1.28 7.82 6.49
CA SER A 20 1.11 6.58 7.24
C SER A 20 1.37 5.36 6.36
N LEU A 21 0.85 5.35 5.12
CA LEU A 21 1.14 4.28 4.15
C LEU A 21 2.64 4.11 3.89
N GLY A 22 3.37 5.20 3.69
CA GLY A 22 4.81 5.20 3.44
C GLY A 22 5.59 4.63 4.62
N ALA A 23 5.26 5.02 5.85
CA ALA A 23 5.82 4.40 7.05
C ALA A 23 5.51 2.90 7.11
N GLY A 24 4.30 2.49 6.71
CA GLY A 24 3.95 1.08 6.58
C GLY A 24 4.77 0.32 5.54
N GLY A 25 5.05 0.93 4.40
CA GLY A 25 5.96 0.38 3.39
C GLY A 25 7.36 0.15 3.95
N MET A 26 7.87 1.06 4.78
CA MET A 26 9.16 0.89 5.46
C MET A 26 9.15 -0.29 6.44
N VAL A 27 8.05 -0.52 7.17
CA VAL A 27 7.90 -1.74 7.99
C VAL A 27 8.10 -3.00 7.13
N VAL A 28 7.44 -3.05 5.97
CA VAL A 28 7.57 -4.17 5.04
C VAL A 28 9.01 -4.30 4.53
N THR A 29 9.70 -3.20 4.22
CA THR A 29 11.11 -3.23 3.80
C THR A 29 12.01 -3.89 4.85
N PHE A 30 11.94 -3.45 6.10
CA PHE A 30 12.74 -4.04 7.18
C PHE A 30 12.32 -5.50 7.46
N PHE A 31 11.03 -5.80 7.35
CA PHE A 31 10.54 -7.18 7.42
C PHE A 31 11.10 -8.06 6.31
N MET A 32 11.20 -7.56 5.07
CA MET A 32 11.80 -8.30 3.96
C MET A 32 13.29 -8.55 4.17
N TYR A 33 14.04 -7.58 4.72
CA TYR A 33 15.43 -7.85 5.12
C TYR A 33 15.50 -8.94 6.19
N PHE A 34 14.61 -8.86 7.19
CA PHE A 34 14.52 -9.84 8.26
C PHE A 34 14.16 -11.25 7.74
N LEU A 35 13.24 -11.34 6.77
CA LEU A 35 12.86 -12.56 6.05
C LEU A 35 14.10 -13.26 5.47
N PHE A 36 15.00 -12.53 4.82
CA PHE A 36 16.19 -13.13 4.19
C PHE A 36 17.34 -13.41 5.16
N TRP A 37 17.40 -12.72 6.30
CA TRP A 37 18.49 -12.89 7.26
C TRP A 37 18.23 -13.97 8.32
N VAL A 38 16.97 -14.23 8.66
CA VAL A 38 16.61 -15.19 9.72
C VAL A 38 16.15 -16.51 9.09
N PRO A 39 16.82 -17.65 9.36
CA PRO A 39 16.37 -18.95 8.91
C PRO A 39 15.03 -19.34 9.54
N HIS A 40 14.09 -19.87 8.75
CA HIS A 40 12.75 -20.24 9.19
C HIS A 40 12.26 -21.52 8.49
N PRO A 41 12.82 -22.69 8.84
CA PRO A 41 12.55 -23.95 8.15
C PRO A 41 11.08 -24.37 8.27
N GLY A 42 10.49 -24.81 7.15
CA GLY A 42 9.12 -25.31 7.10
C GLY A 42 8.03 -24.22 7.22
N ARG A 43 8.39 -22.94 7.14
CA ARG A 43 7.46 -21.81 7.16
C ARG A 43 7.76 -20.84 6.00
N PRO A 44 6.78 -20.06 5.54
CA PRO A 44 6.98 -19.06 4.49
C PRO A 44 7.55 -17.73 5.02
N ILE A 45 7.50 -17.49 6.32
CA ILE A 45 7.99 -16.27 6.98
C ILE A 45 8.65 -16.59 8.33
N PRO A 46 9.60 -15.76 8.82
CA PRO A 46 10.11 -15.87 10.17
C PRO A 46 9.06 -15.43 11.19
N VAL A 47 9.00 -16.14 12.31
CA VAL A 47 8.16 -15.80 13.46
C VAL A 47 9.01 -15.64 14.72
N TYR A 48 8.37 -15.29 15.84
CA TYR A 48 9.03 -15.08 17.13
C TYR A 48 10.08 -16.16 17.47
N ALA A 49 9.73 -17.44 17.35
CA ALA A 49 10.59 -18.55 17.71
C ALA A 49 11.88 -18.63 16.87
N ASP A 50 11.80 -18.25 15.59
CA ASP A 50 12.90 -18.41 14.64
C ASP A 50 14.02 -17.42 14.96
N TRP A 51 13.67 -16.14 15.13
CA TRP A 51 14.68 -15.13 15.42
C TRP A 51 15.16 -15.18 16.87
N PHE A 52 14.27 -15.52 17.82
CA PHE A 52 14.62 -15.57 19.24
C PHE A 52 15.62 -16.70 19.55
N SER A 53 15.53 -17.82 18.84
CA SER A 53 16.53 -18.89 18.94
C SER A 53 17.80 -18.53 18.16
N HIS A 54 17.66 -18.01 16.93
CA HIS A 54 18.80 -17.73 16.07
C HIS A 54 19.73 -16.65 16.63
N ILE A 55 19.19 -15.62 17.28
CA ILE A 55 19.99 -14.52 17.83
C ILE A 55 20.97 -15.00 18.92
N GLN A 56 20.63 -16.06 19.65
CA GLN A 56 21.47 -16.59 20.74
C GLN A 56 22.73 -17.29 20.21
N THR A 57 22.65 -17.88 19.02
CA THR A 57 23.75 -18.61 18.38
C THR A 57 24.45 -17.84 17.25
N ALA A 58 23.90 -16.68 16.87
CA ALA A 58 24.41 -15.86 15.78
C ALA A 58 25.70 -15.12 16.15
N SER A 59 26.54 -14.84 15.14
CA SER A 59 27.70 -13.96 15.32
C SER A 59 27.28 -12.52 15.62
N THR A 60 28.16 -11.73 16.26
CA THR A 60 27.88 -10.34 16.65
C THR A 60 27.35 -9.48 15.50
N GLY A 61 27.89 -9.66 14.29
CA GLY A 61 27.41 -8.93 13.11
C GLY A 61 25.97 -9.29 12.72
N LYS A 62 25.61 -10.58 12.74
CA LYS A 62 24.25 -11.04 12.45
C LYS A 62 23.25 -10.61 13.53
N GLN A 63 23.66 -10.65 14.80
CA GLN A 63 22.86 -10.12 15.90
C GLN A 63 22.54 -8.62 15.70
N ALA A 64 23.54 -7.82 15.35
CA ALA A 64 23.35 -6.40 15.07
C ALA A 64 22.38 -6.15 13.90
N MET A 65 22.50 -6.91 12.81
CA MET A 65 21.58 -6.82 11.66
C MET A 65 20.14 -7.18 12.04
N MET A 66 19.94 -8.24 12.83
CA MET A 66 18.60 -8.63 13.32
C MET A 66 17.99 -7.56 14.22
N LEU A 67 18.76 -7.01 15.16
CA LEU A 67 18.30 -5.94 16.04
C LEU A 67 17.97 -4.66 15.26
N LEU A 68 18.75 -4.34 14.23
CA LEU A 68 18.46 -3.23 13.32
C LEU A 68 17.14 -3.46 12.57
N GLY A 69 16.93 -4.69 12.07
CA GLY A 69 15.68 -5.12 11.43
C GLY A 69 14.46 -4.92 12.34
N LEU A 70 14.52 -5.48 13.55
CA LEU A 70 13.45 -5.38 14.55
C LEU A 70 13.19 -3.94 14.99
N SER A 71 14.26 -3.16 15.20
CA SER A 71 14.15 -1.75 15.58
C SER A 71 13.52 -0.91 14.47
N GLY A 72 13.90 -1.15 13.21
CA GLY A 72 13.29 -0.51 12.05
C GLY A 72 11.80 -0.82 11.95
N ILE A 73 11.42 -2.09 12.10
CA ILE A 73 10.01 -2.53 12.14
C ILE A 73 9.23 -1.77 13.22
N LEU A 74 9.73 -1.74 14.46
CA LEU A 74 9.04 -1.07 15.57
C LEU A 74 8.94 0.45 15.37
N PHE A 75 10.04 1.09 14.94
CA PHE A 75 10.08 2.54 14.72
C PHE A 75 9.09 2.97 13.62
N PHE A 76 9.12 2.30 12.47
CA PHE A 76 8.23 2.64 11.36
C PHE A 76 6.78 2.22 11.61
N ALA A 77 6.54 1.16 12.39
CA ALA A 77 5.19 0.80 12.82
C ALA A 77 4.62 1.88 13.76
N TRP A 78 5.43 2.37 14.70
CA TRP A 78 5.04 3.50 15.56
C TRP A 78 4.71 4.74 14.72
N LEU A 79 5.55 5.09 13.74
CA LEU A 79 5.26 6.19 12.80
C LEU A 79 3.96 5.95 12.03
N HIS A 80 3.73 4.74 11.50
CA HIS A 80 2.51 4.40 10.78
C HIS A 80 1.27 4.69 11.62
N PHE A 81 1.21 4.16 12.84
CA PHE A 81 0.05 4.34 13.73
C PHE A 81 -0.09 5.77 14.25
N LYS A 82 1.02 6.46 14.54
CA LYS A 82 1.02 7.88 14.90
C LYS A 82 0.36 8.73 13.81
N TRP A 83 0.80 8.57 12.55
CA TRP A 83 0.25 9.31 11.41
C TRP A 83 -1.19 8.88 11.10
N LEU A 84 -1.51 7.60 11.26
CA LEU A 84 -2.86 7.09 11.06
C LEU A 84 -3.85 7.74 12.03
N PHE A 85 -3.52 7.76 13.32
CA PHE A 85 -4.36 8.35 14.37
C PHE A 85 -4.57 9.86 14.16
N LEU A 86 -3.50 10.58 13.81
CA LEU A 86 -3.58 11.99 13.49
C LEU A 86 -4.50 12.24 12.28
N ASN A 87 -4.34 11.47 11.21
CA ASN A 87 -5.17 11.60 10.02
C ASN A 87 -6.64 11.24 10.26
N PHE A 88 -6.96 10.31 11.17
CA PHE A 88 -8.34 10.08 11.58
C PHE A 88 -8.97 11.30 12.24
N THR A 89 -8.21 11.93 13.15
CA THR A 89 -8.68 13.13 13.83
C THR A 89 -8.92 14.26 12.84
N GLN A 90 -7.97 14.48 11.93
CA GLN A 90 -8.07 15.52 10.89
C GLN A 90 -9.20 15.23 9.89
N TYR A 91 -9.38 13.99 9.46
CA TYR A 91 -10.49 13.61 8.59
C TYR A 91 -11.85 13.84 9.25
N ARG A 92 -11.98 13.54 10.55
CA ARG A 92 -13.21 13.80 11.30
C ARG A 92 -13.54 15.29 11.34
N ILE A 93 -12.54 16.15 11.57
CA ILE A 93 -12.71 17.61 11.53
C ILE A 93 -13.07 18.08 10.12
N PHE A 94 -12.35 17.62 9.10
CA PHE A 94 -12.61 17.93 7.70
C PHE A 94 -14.02 17.52 7.27
N LYS A 95 -14.50 16.35 7.71
CA LYS A 95 -15.86 15.86 7.46
C LYS A 95 -16.90 16.70 8.18
N ALA A 96 -16.69 17.03 9.46
CA ALA A 96 -17.61 17.87 10.24
C ALA A 96 -17.76 19.27 9.63
N ASN A 97 -16.67 19.84 9.11
CA ASN A 97 -16.63 21.14 8.44
C ASN A 97 -17.19 21.12 7.00
N GLY A 98 -17.80 20.02 6.56
CA GLY A 98 -18.39 19.87 5.23
C GLY A 98 -17.38 19.70 4.08
N GLY A 99 -16.09 19.54 4.38
CA GLY A 99 -15.03 19.39 3.37
C GLY A 99 -15.24 18.18 2.45
N VAL A 100 -15.72 17.06 2.99
CA VAL A 100 -16.03 15.86 2.20
C VAL A 100 -17.10 16.15 1.15
N LYS A 101 -18.15 16.92 1.51
CA LYS A 101 -19.22 17.28 0.57
C LYS A 101 -18.72 18.14 -0.59
N LYS A 102 -17.68 18.96 -0.36
CA LYS A 102 -17.09 19.82 -1.40
C LYS A 102 -16.26 19.06 -2.42
N ILE A 103 -15.67 17.92 -2.06
CA ILE A 103 -14.80 17.15 -2.95
C ILE A 103 -15.53 16.04 -3.69
N ILE A 104 -16.68 15.57 -3.20
CA ILE A 104 -17.53 14.58 -3.88
C ILE A 104 -17.88 15.11 -5.29
N GLY A 105 -17.68 14.26 -6.30
CA GLY A 105 -17.93 14.59 -7.71
C GLY A 105 -16.82 15.39 -8.41
N THR A 106 -15.75 15.76 -7.70
CA THR A 106 -14.55 16.40 -8.29
C THR A 106 -13.41 15.40 -8.45
N ASN A 107 -12.31 15.78 -9.12
CA ASN A 107 -11.10 14.96 -9.21
C ASN A 107 -10.55 14.56 -7.83
N ALA A 108 -10.71 15.43 -6.82
CA ALA A 108 -10.26 15.19 -5.45
C ALA A 108 -11.07 14.10 -4.72
N HIS A 109 -12.25 13.72 -5.22
CA HIS A 109 -13.01 12.59 -4.68
C HIS A 109 -12.17 11.31 -4.65
N THR A 110 -11.37 11.07 -5.70
CA THR A 110 -10.50 9.88 -5.78
C THR A 110 -9.44 9.83 -4.67
N GLN A 111 -9.07 10.96 -4.08
CA GLN A 111 -8.11 11.01 -2.97
C GLN A 111 -8.64 10.32 -1.71
N LEU A 112 -9.96 10.19 -1.55
CA LEU A 112 -10.55 9.44 -0.44
C LEU A 112 -10.11 7.96 -0.44
N MET A 113 -9.66 7.42 -1.57
CA MET A 113 -9.10 6.07 -1.68
C MET A 113 -7.80 5.90 -0.89
N ALA A 114 -7.13 6.98 -0.48
CA ALA A 114 -5.98 6.91 0.43
C ALA A 114 -6.35 6.24 1.75
N MET A 115 -7.59 6.39 2.21
CA MET A 115 -8.04 5.78 3.47
C MET A 115 -8.11 4.25 3.37
N PRO A 116 -8.93 3.61 2.52
CA PRO A 116 -8.96 2.14 2.43
C PRO A 116 -7.58 1.55 2.11
N LEU A 117 -6.77 2.23 1.28
CA LEU A 117 -5.39 1.86 1.00
C LEU A 117 -4.54 1.78 2.29
N THR A 118 -4.56 2.82 3.12
CA THR A 118 -3.79 2.85 4.37
C THR A 118 -4.31 1.85 5.40
N TYR A 119 -5.62 1.64 5.49
CA TYR A 119 -6.19 0.63 6.39
C TYR A 119 -5.78 -0.79 6.01
N ALA A 120 -5.77 -1.10 4.71
CA ALA A 120 -5.26 -2.38 4.22
C ALA A 120 -3.78 -2.57 4.61
N MET A 121 -2.98 -1.49 4.55
CA MET A 121 -1.60 -1.52 5.05
C MET A 121 -1.51 -1.75 6.57
N SER A 122 -2.40 -1.16 7.36
CA SER A 122 -2.43 -1.38 8.80
C SER A 122 -2.60 -2.86 9.17
N LEU A 123 -3.43 -3.61 8.43
CA LEU A 123 -3.58 -5.05 8.64
C LEU A 123 -2.28 -5.81 8.40
N ASN A 124 -1.55 -5.46 7.33
CA ASN A 124 -0.26 -6.08 7.05
C ASN A 124 0.76 -5.80 8.16
N ILE A 125 0.79 -4.57 8.69
CA ILE A 125 1.69 -4.21 9.80
C ILE A 125 1.30 -4.95 11.08
N CYS A 126 0.00 -5.00 11.41
CA CYS A 126 -0.49 -5.77 12.55
C CYS A 126 -0.07 -7.24 12.45
N PHE A 127 -0.16 -7.84 11.25
CA PHE A 127 0.28 -9.20 11.01
C PHE A 127 1.80 -9.37 11.21
N ILE A 128 2.62 -8.48 10.64
CA ILE A 128 4.09 -8.49 10.80
C ILE A 128 4.48 -8.38 12.28
N LEU A 129 3.91 -7.40 12.99
CA LEU A 129 4.18 -7.21 14.42
C LEU A 129 3.77 -8.43 15.23
N SER A 130 2.58 -8.97 14.95
CA SER A 130 2.09 -10.15 15.66
C SER A 130 3.00 -11.34 15.40
N ALA A 131 3.36 -11.63 14.14
CA ALA A 131 4.18 -12.77 13.78
C ALA A 131 5.56 -12.75 14.43
N LEU A 132 6.16 -11.55 14.55
CA LEU A 132 7.51 -11.40 15.09
C LEU A 132 7.56 -11.24 16.60
N PHE A 133 6.55 -10.66 17.23
CA PHE A 133 6.61 -10.30 18.66
C PHE A 133 5.64 -11.08 19.55
N ILE A 134 4.72 -11.88 18.99
CA ILE A 134 3.80 -12.72 19.76
C ILE A 134 4.26 -14.19 19.70
N PRO A 135 4.74 -14.78 20.82
CA PRO A 135 5.12 -16.18 20.86
C PRO A 135 3.93 -17.09 20.55
N GLY A 136 4.14 -18.11 19.71
CA GLY A 136 3.13 -19.12 19.41
C GLY A 136 2.01 -18.71 18.44
N LEU A 137 2.02 -17.47 17.89
CA LEU A 137 0.99 -17.01 16.95
C LEU A 137 0.82 -17.94 15.74
N TRP A 138 1.94 -18.47 15.23
CA TRP A 138 1.90 -19.35 14.04
C TRP A 138 1.10 -20.63 14.27
N ASN A 139 0.98 -21.10 15.52
CA ASN A 139 0.21 -22.29 15.85
C ASN A 139 -1.31 -22.09 15.64
N VAL A 140 -1.77 -20.84 15.59
CA VAL A 140 -3.18 -20.47 15.40
C VAL A 140 -3.40 -19.65 14.12
N VAL A 141 -2.40 -19.56 13.24
CA VAL A 141 -2.46 -18.71 12.04
C VAL A 141 -3.60 -19.09 11.10
N GLU A 142 -3.95 -20.37 11.02
CA GLU A 142 -5.07 -20.87 10.19
C GLU A 142 -6.42 -20.27 10.61
N TRP A 143 -6.60 -19.92 11.88
CA TRP A 143 -7.82 -19.23 12.34
C TRP A 143 -7.81 -17.74 12.02
N LEU A 144 -6.62 -17.13 11.89
CA LEU A 144 -6.46 -15.73 11.54
C LEU A 144 -6.71 -15.49 10.06
N PHE A 145 -6.50 -16.48 9.20
CA PHE A 145 -6.68 -16.35 7.75
C PHE A 145 -8.13 -16.08 7.32
N PRO A 146 -9.17 -16.81 7.78
CA PRO A 146 -10.56 -16.44 7.49
C PRO A 146 -10.93 -15.03 7.98
N VAL A 147 -10.42 -14.64 9.14
CA VAL A 147 -10.63 -13.29 9.69
C VAL A 147 -9.97 -12.24 8.80
N SER A 148 -8.75 -12.48 8.33
CA SER A 148 -8.06 -11.53 7.45
C SER A 148 -8.77 -11.40 6.10
N ILE A 149 -9.23 -12.50 5.51
CA ILE A 149 -10.07 -12.49 4.30
C ILE A 149 -11.29 -11.59 4.53
N PHE A 150 -12.04 -11.83 5.61
CA PHE A 150 -13.22 -11.05 5.94
C PHE A 150 -12.92 -9.55 6.03
N VAL A 151 -11.90 -9.16 6.80
CA VAL A 151 -11.57 -7.74 6.98
C VAL A 151 -11.06 -7.10 5.68
N PHE A 152 -10.19 -7.77 4.90
CA PHE A 152 -9.76 -7.26 3.60
C PHE A 152 -10.91 -7.13 2.61
N THR A 153 -11.86 -8.07 2.60
CA THR A 153 -13.07 -7.97 1.78
C THR A 153 -13.91 -6.77 2.19
N MET A 154 -14.10 -6.51 3.49
CA MET A 154 -14.81 -5.30 3.93
C MET A 154 -14.11 -4.01 3.46
N ILE A 155 -12.78 -3.95 3.56
CA ILE A 155 -12.00 -2.81 3.05
C ILE A 155 -12.16 -2.69 1.52
N GLY A 156 -12.14 -3.82 0.80
CA GLY A 156 -12.40 -3.89 -0.64
C GLY A 156 -13.77 -3.35 -1.02
N VAL A 157 -14.83 -3.79 -0.33
CA VAL A 157 -16.20 -3.27 -0.53
C VAL A 157 -16.28 -1.78 -0.24
N TRP A 158 -15.62 -1.30 0.82
CA TRP A 158 -15.55 0.12 1.14
C TRP A 158 -14.84 0.93 0.04
N ALA A 159 -13.69 0.45 -0.44
CA ALA A 159 -12.96 1.03 -1.55
C ALA A 159 -13.79 1.05 -2.84
N SER A 160 -14.49 -0.05 -3.15
CA SER A 160 -15.39 -0.16 -4.29
C SER A 160 -16.53 0.85 -4.22
N ARG A 161 -17.15 1.06 -3.04
CA ARG A 161 -18.19 2.08 -2.87
C ARG A 161 -17.68 3.48 -3.18
N ILE A 162 -16.54 3.89 -2.60
CA ILE A 162 -15.95 5.21 -2.87
C ILE A 162 -15.69 5.38 -4.36
N TYR A 163 -15.10 4.38 -5.01
CA TYR A 163 -14.74 4.47 -6.42
C TYR A 163 -15.96 4.47 -7.35
N LEU A 164 -16.96 3.62 -7.08
CA LEU A 164 -18.19 3.55 -7.89
C LEU A 164 -19.02 4.83 -7.73
N ASP A 165 -19.13 5.38 -6.52
CA ASP A 165 -19.81 6.66 -6.29
C ASP A 165 -19.12 7.78 -7.08
N PHE A 166 -17.79 7.83 -7.08
CA PHE A 166 -17.03 8.77 -7.91
C PHE A 166 -17.31 8.56 -9.40
N PHE A 167 -17.22 7.32 -9.86
CA PHE A 167 -17.38 6.98 -11.27
C PHE A 167 -18.78 7.33 -11.79
N SER A 168 -19.82 6.97 -11.04
CA SER A 168 -21.21 7.27 -11.36
C SER A 168 -21.47 8.78 -11.41
N LEU A 169 -20.96 9.55 -10.44
CA LEU A 169 -21.12 10.99 -10.42
C LEU A 169 -20.44 11.64 -11.62
N VAL A 170 -19.17 11.30 -11.88
CA VAL A 170 -18.41 11.87 -13.00
C VAL A 170 -19.07 11.58 -14.35
N LEU A 171 -19.58 10.37 -14.56
CA LEU A 171 -20.28 10.02 -15.80
C LEU A 171 -21.64 10.73 -15.94
N GLN A 172 -22.33 11.02 -14.83
CA GLN A 172 -23.62 11.71 -14.85
C GLN A 172 -23.47 13.21 -15.11
N SER A 173 -22.52 13.87 -14.45
CA SER A 173 -22.38 15.33 -14.47
C SER A 173 -21.38 15.85 -15.49
N GLY A 174 -20.51 15.00 -16.05
CA GLY A 174 -19.38 15.44 -16.88
C GLY A 174 -18.40 16.33 -16.11
N SER A 175 -18.40 16.30 -14.77
CA SER A 175 -17.62 17.20 -13.92
C SER A 175 -16.12 16.88 -13.83
N PHE A 176 -15.62 16.02 -14.71
CA PHE A 176 -14.21 15.71 -14.78
C PHE A 176 -13.45 16.85 -15.46
N ASP A 177 -12.81 17.67 -14.63
CA ASP A 177 -11.99 18.76 -15.12
C ASP A 177 -10.62 18.21 -15.53
N HIS A 178 -10.39 18.11 -16.84
CA HIS A 178 -9.09 17.73 -17.37
C HIS A 178 -8.01 18.76 -17.00
N THR A 179 -8.34 20.05 -16.89
CA THR A 179 -7.38 21.15 -16.62
C THR A 179 -6.87 21.17 -15.18
N ALA A 180 -7.68 20.66 -14.25
CA ALA A 180 -7.29 20.42 -12.86
C ALA A 180 -6.56 19.06 -12.68
N ASN A 181 -6.34 18.29 -13.74
CA ASN A 181 -5.85 16.91 -13.68
C ASN A 181 -4.36 16.76 -14.08
N ASN A 182 -3.47 17.49 -13.43
CA ASN A 182 -2.02 17.43 -13.69
C ASN A 182 -1.26 16.47 -12.77
N SER A 183 -1.91 15.42 -12.24
CA SER A 183 -1.29 14.46 -11.32
C SER A 183 -1.73 13.02 -11.56
N LEU A 184 -0.85 12.06 -11.28
CA LEU A 184 -1.20 10.64 -11.21
C LEU A 184 -1.87 10.26 -9.88
N SER A 185 -2.37 11.23 -9.09
CA SER A 185 -3.21 10.96 -7.92
C SER A 185 -4.47 10.17 -8.31
N GLN A 186 -4.89 10.23 -9.57
CA GLN A 186 -6.00 9.43 -10.10
C GLN A 186 -5.70 7.93 -10.20
N MET A 187 -4.44 7.52 -10.02
CA MET A 187 -4.06 6.11 -9.92
C MET A 187 -4.26 5.54 -8.52
N LEU A 188 -4.61 6.39 -7.54
CA LEU A 188 -4.87 5.97 -6.17
C LEU A 188 -5.96 4.90 -6.02
N PRO A 189 -7.07 4.90 -6.79
CA PRO A 189 -8.02 3.79 -6.78
C PRO A 189 -7.38 2.45 -7.20
N SER A 190 -6.56 2.45 -8.25
CA SER A 190 -5.81 1.27 -8.68
C SER A 190 -4.88 0.79 -7.57
N PHE A 191 -4.18 1.70 -6.89
CA PHE A 191 -3.31 1.34 -5.78
C PHE A 191 -4.09 0.75 -4.59
N ALA A 192 -5.21 1.36 -4.21
CA ALA A 192 -6.07 0.85 -3.15
C ALA A 192 -6.59 -0.57 -3.45
N PHE A 193 -7.07 -0.82 -4.67
CA PHE A 193 -7.52 -2.17 -5.06
C PHE A 193 -6.37 -3.17 -5.13
N SER A 194 -5.20 -2.78 -5.65
CA SER A 194 -4.01 -3.65 -5.67
C SER A 194 -3.58 -4.00 -4.25
N MET A 195 -3.68 -3.06 -3.32
CA MET A 195 -3.36 -3.28 -1.92
C MET A 195 -4.33 -4.26 -1.23
N VAL A 196 -5.62 -4.18 -1.53
CA VAL A 196 -6.62 -5.16 -1.08
C VAL A 196 -6.33 -6.53 -1.70
N GLY A 197 -6.03 -6.57 -3.01
CA GLY A 197 -5.68 -7.78 -3.74
C GLY A 197 -4.47 -8.51 -3.16
N VAL A 198 -3.37 -7.81 -2.87
CA VAL A 198 -2.18 -8.41 -2.26
C VAL A 198 -2.40 -8.86 -0.82
N GLY A 199 -3.24 -8.14 -0.06
CA GLY A 199 -3.67 -8.54 1.29
C GLY A 199 -4.43 -9.86 1.26
N LEU A 200 -5.41 -9.96 0.36
CA LEU A 200 -6.14 -11.20 0.07
C LEU A 200 -5.27 -12.27 -0.55
N ALA A 201 -4.11 -11.97 -1.14
CA ALA A 201 -3.21 -13.02 -1.63
C ALA A 201 -2.47 -13.73 -0.49
N ALA A 202 -2.33 -13.12 0.69
CA ALA A 202 -1.53 -13.67 1.79
C ALA A 202 -2.06 -15.03 2.29
N PRO A 203 -3.36 -15.21 2.58
CA PRO A 203 -3.88 -16.52 2.98
C PRO A 203 -3.78 -17.56 1.87
N ALA A 204 -3.84 -17.16 0.60
CA ALA A 204 -3.69 -18.09 -0.52
C ALA A 204 -2.28 -18.66 -0.61
N GLY A 205 -1.26 -17.85 -0.33
CA GLY A 205 0.14 -18.28 -0.37
C GLY A 205 0.68 -18.91 0.92
N MET A 206 -0.11 -18.95 2.01
CA MET A 206 0.39 -19.38 3.33
C MET A 206 -0.49 -20.40 4.07
N SER A 207 -1.78 -20.51 3.74
CA SER A 207 -2.68 -21.48 4.39
C SER A 207 -2.47 -22.89 3.86
N GLN A 208 -2.77 -23.88 4.71
CA GLN A 208 -2.86 -25.30 4.35
C GLN A 208 -4.30 -25.76 4.08
N ASN A 209 -5.30 -24.88 4.27
CA ASN A 209 -6.70 -25.22 4.06
C ASN A 209 -7.15 -24.85 2.65
N THR A 210 -7.51 -25.86 1.85
CA THR A 210 -7.97 -25.74 0.46
C THR A 210 -9.09 -24.71 0.27
N VAL A 211 -10.06 -24.63 1.19
CA VAL A 211 -11.19 -23.70 1.10
C VAL A 211 -10.73 -22.27 1.33
N VAL A 212 -9.87 -22.06 2.34
CA VAL A 212 -9.28 -20.75 2.62
C VAL A 212 -8.46 -20.29 1.42
N ILE A 213 -7.60 -21.15 0.88
CA ILE A 213 -6.80 -20.85 -0.32
C ILE A 213 -7.71 -20.47 -1.49
N GLY A 214 -8.73 -21.26 -1.79
CA GLY A 214 -9.62 -21.03 -2.93
C GLY A 214 -10.39 -19.71 -2.87
N ILE A 215 -11.01 -19.39 -1.73
CA ILE A 215 -11.75 -18.13 -1.53
C ILE A 215 -10.80 -16.94 -1.63
N SER A 216 -9.67 -17.02 -0.93
CA SER A 216 -8.61 -16.03 -0.90
C SER A 216 -8.07 -15.74 -2.30
N TYR A 217 -7.83 -16.80 -3.08
CA TYR A 217 -7.36 -16.74 -4.46
C TYR A 217 -8.34 -15.98 -5.37
N LEU A 218 -9.62 -16.36 -5.36
CA LEU A 218 -10.67 -15.75 -6.19
C LEU A 218 -10.88 -14.27 -5.87
N LEU A 219 -10.87 -13.91 -4.59
CA LEU A 219 -11.03 -12.51 -4.19
C LEU A 219 -9.79 -11.69 -4.54
N SER A 220 -8.60 -12.23 -4.31
CA SER A 220 -7.33 -11.58 -4.64
C SER A 220 -7.21 -11.29 -6.15
N ILE A 221 -7.53 -12.27 -7.00
CA ILE A 221 -7.45 -12.09 -8.46
C ILE A 221 -8.47 -11.05 -8.94
N PHE A 222 -9.70 -11.06 -8.40
CA PHE A 222 -10.72 -10.06 -8.73
C PHE A 222 -10.23 -8.62 -8.48
N PHE A 223 -9.72 -8.34 -7.28
CA PHE A 223 -9.23 -7.00 -6.95
C PHE A 223 -7.94 -6.64 -7.69
N THR A 224 -7.03 -7.60 -7.89
CA THR A 224 -5.75 -7.35 -8.58
C THR A 224 -5.97 -7.07 -10.06
N THR A 225 -6.81 -7.85 -10.75
CA THR A 225 -7.14 -7.60 -12.17
C THR A 225 -7.91 -6.28 -12.34
N GLY A 226 -8.88 -6.00 -11.46
CA GLY A 226 -9.58 -4.72 -11.45
C GLY A 226 -8.62 -3.53 -11.24
N ALA A 227 -7.66 -3.68 -10.32
CA ALA A 227 -6.62 -2.68 -10.07
C ALA A 227 -5.77 -2.41 -11.31
N LEU A 228 -5.28 -3.46 -11.99
CA LEU A 228 -4.45 -3.31 -13.19
C LEU A 228 -5.23 -2.69 -14.35
N PHE A 229 -6.50 -3.09 -14.54
CA PHE A 229 -7.36 -2.53 -15.58
C PHE A 229 -7.64 -1.03 -15.35
N ILE A 230 -8.07 -0.67 -14.15
CA ILE A 230 -8.29 0.74 -13.76
C ILE A 230 -6.98 1.54 -13.86
N GLY A 231 -5.88 0.94 -13.40
CA GLY A 231 -4.55 1.54 -13.44
C GLY A 231 -4.11 1.87 -14.86
N LEU A 232 -4.32 0.97 -15.81
CA LEU A 232 -4.01 1.19 -17.22
C LEU A 232 -4.81 2.36 -17.80
N ILE A 233 -6.13 2.37 -17.60
CA ILE A 233 -6.99 3.46 -18.09
C ILE A 233 -6.55 4.81 -17.50
N LYS A 234 -6.34 4.86 -16.18
CA LYS A 234 -5.97 6.10 -15.49
C LYS A 234 -4.56 6.57 -15.80
N LEU A 235 -3.64 5.64 -16.05
CA LEU A 235 -2.29 5.98 -16.51
C LEU A 235 -2.34 6.64 -17.89
N ILE A 236 -3.11 6.10 -18.84
CA ILE A 236 -3.23 6.67 -20.18
C ILE A 236 -3.84 8.08 -20.11
N ILE A 237 -4.94 8.25 -19.37
CA ILE A 237 -5.60 9.56 -19.19
C ILE A 237 -4.65 10.54 -18.49
N GLY A 238 -4.05 10.14 -17.38
CA GLY A 238 -3.16 11.00 -16.59
C GLY A 238 -1.92 11.44 -17.36
N MET A 239 -1.27 10.52 -18.10
CA MET A 239 -0.13 10.85 -18.95
C MET A 239 -0.51 11.83 -20.07
N ASN A 240 -1.66 11.63 -20.72
CA ASN A 240 -2.15 12.53 -21.76
C ASN A 240 -2.42 13.95 -21.22
N ASP A 241 -3.05 14.05 -20.05
CA ASP A 241 -3.35 15.34 -19.42
C ASP A 241 -2.05 16.06 -18.99
N MET A 242 -1.11 15.33 -18.39
CA MET A 242 0.21 15.85 -18.01
C MET A 242 1.06 16.30 -19.21
N ILE A 243 0.98 15.61 -20.35
CA ILE A 243 1.69 16.02 -21.58
C ILE A 243 1.09 17.31 -22.14
N LYS A 244 -0.24 17.48 -22.08
CA LYS A 244 -0.93 18.65 -22.63
C LYS A 244 -0.80 19.90 -21.76
N GLN A 245 -0.83 19.73 -20.44
CA GLN A 245 -0.95 20.86 -19.49
C GLN A 245 0.33 21.09 -18.69
N GLY A 246 1.29 20.18 -18.76
CA GLY A 246 2.43 20.14 -17.86
C GLY A 246 2.05 19.55 -16.49
N VAL A 247 3.09 19.26 -15.71
CA VAL A 247 2.96 18.71 -14.35
C VAL A 247 3.26 19.82 -13.33
N SER A 248 2.50 19.89 -12.23
CA SER A 248 2.87 20.79 -11.12
C SER A 248 4.02 20.18 -10.32
N ARG A 249 4.82 21.01 -9.64
CA ARG A 249 5.89 20.51 -8.78
C ARG A 249 5.37 19.61 -7.66
N SER A 250 4.24 19.98 -7.07
CA SER A 250 3.56 19.23 -6.02
C SER A 250 3.04 17.85 -6.47
N SER A 251 2.79 17.64 -7.78
CA SER A 251 2.33 16.36 -8.30
C SER A 251 3.45 15.46 -8.82
N LEU A 252 4.70 15.93 -8.88
CA LEU A 252 5.83 15.15 -9.36
C LEU A 252 6.02 13.78 -8.67
N PRO A 253 5.89 13.66 -7.34
CA PRO A 253 6.02 12.36 -6.68
C PRO A 253 4.99 11.33 -7.17
N THR A 254 3.86 11.78 -7.70
CA THR A 254 2.81 10.87 -8.19
C THR A 254 3.24 10.05 -9.40
N LEU A 255 4.26 10.50 -10.16
CA LEU A 255 4.87 9.73 -11.26
C LEU A 255 5.35 8.34 -10.81
N TRP A 256 5.77 8.21 -9.56
CA TRP A 256 6.25 6.95 -9.00
C TRP A 256 5.15 6.08 -8.40
N VAL A 257 3.88 6.50 -8.39
CA VAL A 257 2.74 5.68 -7.88
C VAL A 257 2.56 4.38 -8.66
N VAL A 258 3.02 4.33 -9.91
CA VAL A 258 3.01 3.09 -10.72
C VAL A 258 3.88 2.00 -10.11
N ILE A 259 5.00 2.37 -9.49
CA ILE A 259 5.96 1.42 -8.90
C ILE A 259 5.30 0.56 -7.81
N PRO A 260 4.71 1.12 -6.73
CA PRO A 260 4.08 0.31 -5.70
C PRO A 260 2.81 -0.42 -6.18
N ILE A 261 2.09 0.08 -7.18
CA ILE A 261 0.98 -0.67 -7.81
C ILE A 261 1.52 -1.97 -8.42
N LEU A 262 2.56 -1.87 -9.24
CA LEU A 262 3.18 -3.05 -9.87
C LEU A 262 3.84 -3.97 -8.84
N THR A 263 4.46 -3.42 -7.78
CA THR A 263 5.03 -4.24 -6.70
C THR A 263 3.96 -5.04 -5.99
N THR A 264 2.85 -4.41 -5.61
CA THR A 264 1.76 -5.10 -4.89
C THR A 264 1.09 -6.14 -5.78
N ALA A 265 0.86 -5.85 -7.05
CA ALA A 265 0.34 -6.81 -8.01
C ALA A 265 1.31 -7.99 -8.24
N GLY A 266 2.62 -7.73 -8.32
CA GLY A 266 3.65 -8.77 -8.42
C GLY A 266 3.69 -9.68 -7.21
N ILE A 267 3.65 -9.12 -6.00
CA ILE A 267 3.58 -9.91 -4.76
C ILE A 267 2.30 -10.76 -4.73
N ALA A 268 1.16 -10.21 -5.17
CA ALA A 268 -0.09 -10.96 -5.26
C ALA A 268 0.07 -12.15 -6.22
N ALA A 269 0.58 -11.92 -7.43
CA ALA A 269 0.81 -12.97 -8.43
C ALA A 269 1.71 -14.09 -7.90
N MET A 270 2.82 -13.76 -7.21
CA MET A 270 3.72 -14.73 -6.60
C MET A 270 3.02 -15.58 -5.53
N ARG A 271 2.24 -14.94 -4.64
CA ARG A 271 1.49 -15.65 -3.59
C ARG A 271 0.41 -16.56 -4.15
N LEU A 272 -0.25 -16.13 -5.22
CA LEU A 272 -1.25 -16.92 -5.93
C LEU A 272 -0.60 -18.12 -6.64
N SER A 273 0.58 -17.94 -7.25
CA SER A 273 1.39 -19.03 -7.83
C SER A 273 1.69 -20.12 -6.79
N HIS A 274 2.13 -19.72 -5.58
CA HIS A 274 2.32 -20.66 -4.47
C HIS A 274 1.02 -21.36 -4.04
N GLY A 275 -0.10 -20.63 -3.98
CA GLY A 275 -1.40 -21.20 -3.66
C GLY A 275 -1.87 -22.25 -4.68
N LEU A 276 -1.62 -22.04 -5.97
CA LEU A 276 -1.90 -23.03 -7.02
C LEU A 276 -1.07 -24.30 -6.86
N HIS A 277 0.20 -24.16 -6.47
CA HIS A 277 1.07 -25.31 -6.21
C HIS A 277 0.55 -26.13 -5.02
N SER A 278 0.09 -25.48 -3.96
CA SER A 278 -0.54 -26.13 -2.80
C SER A 278 -1.84 -26.86 -3.16
N LEU A 279 -2.60 -26.35 -4.13
CA LEU A 279 -3.83 -26.98 -4.62
C LEU A 279 -3.60 -28.08 -5.67
N GLU A 280 -2.35 -28.35 -6.06
CA GLU A 280 -1.99 -29.26 -7.17
C GLU A 280 -2.62 -28.88 -8.53
N LEU A 281 -3.09 -27.63 -8.68
CA LEU A 281 -3.82 -27.16 -9.86
C LEU A 281 -2.91 -26.61 -10.98
N GLY A 282 -1.60 -26.62 -10.79
CA GLY A 282 -0.66 -26.21 -11.83
C GLY A 282 0.79 -26.14 -11.35
N HIS A 283 1.71 -26.33 -12.29
CA HIS A 283 3.11 -25.93 -12.12
C HIS A 283 3.19 -24.50 -12.67
N GLY A 284 3.27 -23.50 -11.78
CA GLY A 284 3.22 -22.09 -12.15
C GLY A 284 4.21 -21.72 -13.27
N ALA A 285 3.90 -20.64 -14.00
CA ALA A 285 4.84 -20.04 -14.95
C ALA A 285 6.17 -19.69 -14.24
N PRO A 286 7.31 -19.56 -14.94
CA PRO A 286 8.58 -19.23 -14.32
C PRO A 286 8.48 -17.88 -13.59
N ASP A 287 8.33 -17.93 -12.26
CA ASP A 287 8.15 -16.78 -11.39
C ASP A 287 9.22 -15.69 -11.63
N TYR A 288 10.42 -16.11 -12.02
CA TYR A 288 11.54 -15.23 -12.38
C TYR A 288 11.24 -14.32 -13.59
N ILE A 289 10.60 -14.83 -14.65
CA ILE A 289 10.31 -14.03 -15.85
C ILE A 289 9.30 -12.94 -15.52
N LEU A 290 8.25 -13.29 -14.78
CA LEU A 290 7.24 -12.33 -14.34
C LEU A 290 7.85 -11.23 -13.47
N LEU A 291 8.66 -11.62 -12.47
CA LEU A 291 9.36 -10.66 -11.61
C LEU A 291 10.31 -9.76 -12.39
N ALA A 292 11.06 -10.31 -13.36
CA ALA A 292 11.95 -9.54 -14.22
C ALA A 292 11.19 -8.53 -15.08
N ILE A 293 10.04 -8.91 -15.65
CA ILE A 293 9.16 -8.00 -16.42
C ILE A 293 8.67 -6.85 -15.53
N ILE A 294 8.12 -7.18 -14.35
CA ILE A 294 7.61 -6.18 -13.40
C ILE A 294 8.73 -5.23 -12.98
N PHE A 295 9.89 -5.75 -12.60
CA PHE A 295 11.04 -4.96 -12.19
C PHE A 295 11.56 -4.05 -13.31
N SER A 296 11.57 -4.55 -14.55
CA SER A 296 11.99 -3.76 -15.71
C SER A 296 11.07 -2.56 -15.94
N ILE A 297 9.75 -2.76 -15.84
CA ILE A 297 8.77 -1.66 -15.95
C ILE A 297 8.96 -0.66 -14.80
N GLN A 298 9.20 -1.13 -13.58
CA GLN A 298 9.46 -0.26 -12.43
C GLN A 298 10.68 0.62 -12.63
N ILE A 299 11.78 0.08 -13.18
CA ILE A 299 12.98 0.86 -13.52
C ILE A 299 12.63 1.97 -14.51
N VAL A 300 11.83 1.68 -15.55
CA VAL A 300 11.42 2.70 -16.53
C VAL A 300 10.67 3.83 -15.85
N PHE A 301 9.66 3.53 -15.03
CA PHE A 301 8.91 4.57 -14.30
C PHE A 301 9.77 5.32 -13.28
N PHE A 302 10.71 4.63 -12.63
CA PHE A 302 11.68 5.26 -11.75
C PHE A 302 12.50 6.31 -12.50
N LEU A 303 13.10 5.92 -13.63
CA LEU A 303 13.93 6.80 -14.47
C LEU A 303 13.13 7.97 -15.07
N LEU A 304 11.90 7.71 -15.51
CA LEU A 304 10.99 8.75 -16.00
C LEU A 304 10.71 9.79 -14.92
N GLY A 305 10.24 9.36 -13.74
CA GLY A 305 9.97 10.27 -12.62
C GLY A 305 11.22 11.04 -12.17
N TRP A 306 12.37 10.35 -12.09
CA TRP A 306 13.65 10.97 -11.75
C TRP A 306 14.05 12.06 -12.74
N SER A 307 13.93 11.80 -14.05
CA SER A 307 14.27 12.76 -15.11
C SER A 307 13.47 14.05 -14.99
N VAL A 308 12.15 13.94 -14.78
CA VAL A 308 11.27 15.10 -14.64
C VAL A 308 11.56 15.86 -13.33
N MET A 309 11.67 15.16 -12.19
CA MET A 309 11.98 15.77 -10.90
C MET A 309 13.32 16.51 -10.88
N LYS A 310 14.35 15.94 -11.51
CA LYS A 310 15.67 16.58 -11.63
C LYS A 310 15.59 17.85 -12.46
N ARG A 311 14.88 17.85 -13.59
CA ARG A 311 14.69 19.04 -14.44
C ARG A 311 13.91 20.15 -13.74
N MET A 312 12.90 19.79 -12.95
CA MET A 312 12.08 20.75 -12.20
C MET A 312 12.68 21.17 -10.85
N LYS A 313 13.90 20.74 -10.54
CA LYS A 313 14.63 21.04 -9.29
C LYS A 313 13.83 20.67 -8.02
N TYR A 314 12.98 19.64 -8.11
CA TYR A 314 12.08 19.23 -7.04
C TYR A 314 12.82 18.97 -5.71
N PHE A 315 13.91 18.20 -5.75
CA PHE A 315 14.68 17.89 -4.53
C PHE A 315 15.30 19.13 -3.88
N LYS A 316 15.70 20.12 -4.67
CA LYS A 316 16.24 21.38 -4.14
C LYS A 316 15.14 22.20 -3.47
N ALA A 317 13.98 22.31 -4.11
CA ALA A 317 12.81 22.99 -3.55
C ALA A 317 12.34 22.32 -2.25
N LEU A 318 12.34 20.98 -2.21
CA LEU A 318 11.97 20.21 -1.02
C LEU A 318 12.94 20.45 0.15
N LEU A 319 14.25 20.42 -0.10
CA LEU A 319 15.28 20.70 0.92
C LEU A 319 15.23 22.14 1.44
N ASN A 320 14.78 23.08 0.60
CA ASN A 320 14.65 24.49 0.94
C ASN A 320 13.30 24.83 1.61
N HIS A 321 12.42 23.85 1.85
CA HIS A 321 11.04 24.08 2.31
C HIS A 321 10.21 25.02 1.40
N GLU A 322 10.51 25.03 0.09
CA GLU A 322 9.76 25.81 -0.90
C GLU A 322 8.49 25.08 -1.38
N GLU A 323 8.36 23.79 -1.06
CA GLU A 323 7.20 22.95 -1.36
C GLU A 323 6.73 22.24 -0.08
N ASP A 324 5.48 22.48 0.31
CA ASP A 324 4.84 21.76 1.40
C ASP A 324 4.52 20.34 0.92
N THR A 325 5.15 19.34 1.54
CA THR A 325 4.68 17.97 1.39
C THR A 325 3.56 17.71 2.37
N PRO A 326 2.62 16.80 2.09
CA PRO A 326 1.56 16.40 3.05
C PRO A 326 2.10 15.74 4.34
N VAL A 327 3.41 15.78 4.59
CA VAL A 327 4.12 15.22 5.75
C VAL A 327 4.81 16.31 6.58
N THR A 328 5.00 17.52 6.04
CA THR A 328 5.59 18.64 6.78
C THR A 328 4.46 19.45 7.43
N LEU A 329 4.32 19.27 8.74
CA LEU A 329 3.51 20.11 9.63
C LEU A 329 4.21 21.45 9.90
#